data_AF-A0AAV2NLE3-F1
#
_entry.id   AF-A0AAV2NLE3-F1
#
_cell.length_a   1.000
_cell.length_b   1.000
_cell.length_c   1.000
_cell.angle_alpha   90.00
_cell.angle_beta   90.00
_cell.angle_gamma   90.00
#
_symmetry.space_group_name_H-M   'P 1'
#
loop_
_entity.id
_entity.type
_entity.pdbx_description
1 polymer ?
#
loop_
_entity_poly.entity_id
_entity_poly.type
_entity_poly.pdbx_seq_one_letter_code
_entity_poly.pdbx_strand_id
1 'polypeptide(L)'
;MGICLDDTEISARLDPQPYTILTTELASTVNTVPTSAGSSGLSNCRKTFNISRITISEYEPSTHHEVSDNYTATLPTSWSVSELFPQTGHNLLFSYAVTLTKKGITVPITQKSVTLDTERKLCYYIYGHLVNVDGTDLDKILDNTTMLPSILIKFQHMNVCSGIGDVSVHFIQADSAFKNYIDQWHHHECSLLSKRKRCDRCIKLRKNILQKELRLKNPSSINRICGLSNPLDEKKLQAIRIKMNRERREKNRAKFRSTLLKESLKAKEDEIANIKDLTLDTRCSELNVPAAQKTAMKEIIAAASKKDAKGRRYTEEWIMLCVLMNIRSPGYYDFFAEKPHYAAAMYTDYSQLFFRHQHEMWV
;
A
#
# COMPACT_ATOMS: atom_id res chain seq x y z
N MET A 1 48.91 -23.03 13.99
CA MET A 1 48.72 -24.02 12.91
C MET A 1 47.72 -23.45 11.94
N GLY A 2 48.21 -22.75 10.93
CA GLY A 2 47.41 -22.24 9.82
C GLY A 2 47.45 -23.27 8.70
N ILE A 3 46.29 -23.59 8.13
CA ILE A 3 46.18 -24.40 6.93
C ILE A 3 45.61 -23.47 5.86
N CYS A 4 46.50 -23.03 4.99
CA CYS A 4 46.21 -22.46 3.69
C CYS A 4 45.60 -23.57 2.82
N LEU A 5 44.54 -23.26 2.08
CA LEU A 5 44.08 -24.10 0.98
C LEU A 5 44.08 -23.25 -0.29
N ASP A 6 44.69 -23.85 -1.29
CA ASP A 6 45.19 -23.26 -2.52
C ASP A 6 44.10 -22.77 -3.47
N ASP A 7 44.44 -21.65 -4.13
CA ASP A 7 43.87 -21.19 -5.38
C ASP A 7 44.24 -22.18 -6.51
N THR A 8 43.25 -22.64 -7.28
CA THR A 8 43.51 -23.27 -8.57
C THR A 8 42.62 -22.64 -9.63
N GLU A 9 43.26 -21.81 -10.47
CA GLU A 9 42.75 -21.27 -11.71
C GLU A 9 42.41 -22.40 -12.70
N ILE A 10 41.20 -22.37 -13.26
CA ILE A 10 40.89 -23.06 -14.52
C ILE A 10 40.43 -22.00 -15.50
N SER A 11 41.37 -21.59 -16.35
CA SER A 11 41.14 -20.78 -17.55
C SER A 11 40.60 -21.69 -18.65
N ALA A 12 39.32 -21.54 -18.98
CA ALA A 12 38.74 -22.11 -20.20
C ALA A 12 38.47 -20.98 -21.19
N ARG A 13 39.40 -20.82 -22.14
CA ARG A 13 39.19 -20.09 -23.39
C ARG A 13 38.17 -20.84 -24.23
N LEU A 14 37.06 -20.19 -24.57
CA LEU A 14 36.18 -20.62 -25.64
C LEU A 14 36.17 -19.51 -26.69
N ASP A 15 36.78 -19.81 -27.84
CA ASP A 15 36.73 -18.98 -29.03
C ASP A 15 35.29 -18.88 -29.56
N PRO A 16 34.87 -17.71 -30.09
CA PRO A 16 33.55 -17.56 -30.68
C PRO A 16 33.52 -18.15 -32.09
N GLN A 17 32.77 -19.22 -32.28
CA GLN A 17 32.44 -19.73 -33.63
C GLN A 17 31.38 -18.83 -34.30
N PRO A 18 31.46 -18.62 -35.62
CA PRO A 18 30.63 -17.66 -36.34
C PRO A 18 29.20 -18.19 -36.52
N TYR A 19 28.21 -17.38 -36.14
CA TYR A 19 26.81 -17.70 -36.40
C TYR A 19 26.48 -17.54 -37.88
N THR A 20 26.08 -18.64 -38.51
CA THR A 20 25.48 -18.68 -39.85
C THR A 20 24.09 -18.04 -39.79
N ILE A 21 23.90 -16.94 -40.52
CA ILE A 21 22.60 -16.28 -40.69
C ILE A 21 21.77 -17.13 -41.65
N LEU A 22 20.73 -17.80 -41.14
CA LEU A 22 19.65 -18.35 -41.96
C LEU A 22 18.62 -17.24 -42.18
N THR A 23 18.66 -16.63 -43.36
CA THR A 23 17.62 -15.73 -43.87
C THR A 23 16.41 -16.56 -44.27
N THR A 24 15.31 -16.42 -43.53
CA THR A 24 14.01 -16.94 -43.98
C THR A 24 13.28 -15.81 -44.71
N GLU A 25 13.06 -16.02 -46.01
CA GLU A 25 12.32 -15.12 -46.88
C GLU A 25 10.85 -15.06 -46.46
N LEU A 26 10.36 -13.87 -46.11
CA LEU A 26 8.94 -13.59 -45.98
C LEU A 26 8.43 -13.12 -47.35
N ALA A 27 7.73 -14.02 -48.04
CA ALA A 27 7.00 -13.71 -49.26
C ALA A 27 5.90 -12.67 -48.97
N SER A 28 6.08 -11.45 -49.44
CA SER A 28 5.00 -10.47 -49.57
C SER A 28 4.46 -10.51 -51.00
N THR A 29 3.23 -10.96 -51.18
CA THR A 29 2.50 -10.82 -52.44
C THR A 29 2.22 -9.34 -52.71
N VAL A 30 2.95 -8.77 -53.67
CA VAL A 30 2.72 -7.42 -54.19
C VAL A 30 1.69 -7.54 -55.31
N ASN A 31 0.47 -7.07 -55.08
CA ASN A 31 -0.47 -6.79 -56.17
C ASN A 31 -0.06 -5.46 -56.82
N THR A 32 0.62 -5.54 -57.96
CA THR A 32 0.80 -4.43 -58.90
C THR A 32 -0.45 -4.20 -59.74
N VAL A 33 -0.72 -2.92 -60.07
CA VAL A 33 -1.14 -2.34 -61.39
C VAL A 33 -2.09 -1.12 -61.18
N PRO A 34 -2.06 -0.04 -62.00
CA PRO A 34 -0.95 0.70 -62.59
C PRO A 34 -1.00 2.22 -62.26
N THR A 35 0.05 2.91 -62.70
CA THR A 35 0.28 4.36 -62.69
C THR A 35 -0.82 5.18 -63.38
N SER A 36 -1.29 6.24 -62.73
CA SER A 36 -1.64 7.50 -63.39
C SER A 36 -1.18 8.69 -62.54
N ALA A 37 -0.52 9.63 -63.21
CA ALA A 37 0.15 10.78 -62.61
C ALA A 37 -0.86 11.84 -62.14
N GLY A 38 -0.64 12.40 -60.96
CA GLY A 38 -1.40 13.54 -60.43
C GLY A 38 -0.84 13.98 -59.08
N SER A 39 -0.11 15.10 -59.10
CA SER A 39 0.46 15.76 -57.93
C SER A 39 -0.60 16.20 -56.91
N SER A 40 -0.41 15.89 -55.62
CA SER A 40 -0.59 16.83 -54.48
C SER A 40 -0.71 16.07 -53.15
N GLY A 41 -0.05 16.60 -52.12
CA GLY A 41 -0.35 16.30 -50.72
C GLY A 41 0.46 15.16 -50.11
N LEU A 42 1.47 15.53 -49.31
CA LEU A 42 2.00 14.69 -48.22
C LEU A 42 0.85 14.36 -47.26
N SER A 43 0.14 13.26 -47.52
CA SER A 43 -0.79 12.69 -46.55
C SER A 43 0.01 11.81 -45.59
N ASN A 44 -0.14 12.10 -44.30
CA ASN A 44 0.40 11.29 -43.22
C ASN A 44 -0.04 9.84 -43.39
N CYS A 45 0.83 9.00 -43.93
CA CYS A 45 0.67 7.55 -43.92
C CYS A 45 0.81 7.05 -42.47
N ARG A 46 -0.27 7.09 -41.69
CA ARG A 46 -0.43 6.24 -40.51
C ARG A 46 -0.59 4.80 -41.00
N LYS A 47 0.54 4.14 -41.30
CA LYS A 47 0.54 2.69 -41.47
C LYS A 47 0.32 2.06 -40.09
N THR A 48 -0.90 1.60 -39.83
CA THR A 48 -1.21 0.75 -38.68
C THR A 48 -0.80 -0.67 -39.00
N PHE A 49 0.30 -1.14 -38.41
CA PHE A 49 0.65 -2.56 -38.43
C PHE A 49 -0.13 -3.24 -37.29
N ASN A 50 -1.01 -4.17 -37.64
CA ASN A 50 -1.83 -4.90 -36.67
C ASN A 50 -1.37 -6.36 -36.62
N ILE A 51 -0.43 -6.66 -35.72
CA ILE A 51 0.02 -8.02 -35.41
C ILE A 51 -0.57 -8.31 -34.02
N SER A 52 -1.80 -8.80 -33.94
CA SER A 52 -2.53 -8.91 -32.67
C SER A 52 -3.13 -10.28 -32.38
N ARG A 53 -2.88 -11.31 -33.21
CA ARG A 53 -3.43 -12.66 -32.99
C ARG A 53 -2.33 -13.65 -32.67
N ILE A 54 -2.49 -14.35 -31.56
CA ILE A 54 -1.70 -15.51 -31.17
C ILE A 54 -2.63 -16.69 -31.03
N THR A 55 -2.22 -17.82 -31.60
CA THR A 55 -2.85 -19.12 -31.34
C THR A 55 -1.94 -19.88 -30.40
N ILE A 56 -2.46 -20.28 -29.24
CA ILE A 56 -1.79 -21.18 -28.32
C ILE A 56 -2.40 -22.56 -28.56
N SER A 57 -1.63 -23.48 -29.13
CA SER A 57 -2.03 -24.87 -29.37
C SER A 57 -1.52 -25.74 -28.23
N GLU A 58 -2.42 -26.45 -27.56
CA GLU A 58 -2.04 -27.48 -26.59
C GLU A 58 -1.75 -28.79 -27.33
N TYR A 59 -0.59 -29.39 -27.08
CA TYR A 59 -0.28 -30.72 -27.57
C TYR A 59 -0.28 -31.69 -26.39
N GLU A 60 -1.35 -32.48 -26.25
CA GLU A 60 -1.35 -33.63 -25.34
C GLU A 60 -0.69 -34.82 -26.04
N PRO A 61 0.40 -35.39 -25.50
CA PRO A 61 1.01 -36.58 -26.08
C PRO A 61 0.27 -37.82 -25.59
N SER A 62 -0.89 -38.16 -26.16
CA SER A 62 -1.32 -39.57 -26.20
C SER A 62 -2.34 -39.88 -27.29
N THR A 63 -2.11 -41.03 -27.90
CA THR A 63 -2.93 -41.73 -28.88
C THR A 63 -4.40 -41.79 -28.46
N HIS A 64 -5.27 -41.02 -29.12
CA HIS A 64 -6.62 -41.36 -29.62
C HIS A 64 -7.41 -40.07 -29.89
N HIS A 65 -7.69 -39.78 -31.17
CA HIS A 65 -8.58 -38.72 -31.69
C HIS A 65 -8.45 -37.33 -31.02
N GLU A 66 -7.43 -36.60 -31.45
CA GLU A 66 -7.13 -35.21 -31.05
C GLU A 66 -8.22 -34.22 -31.51
N VAL A 67 -8.95 -33.64 -30.54
CA VAL A 67 -9.50 -32.29 -30.69
C VAL A 67 -8.43 -31.34 -30.16
N SER A 68 -7.62 -30.81 -31.07
CA SER A 68 -6.70 -29.71 -30.79
C SER A 68 -7.53 -28.46 -30.50
N ASP A 69 -7.82 -28.16 -29.23
CA ASP A 69 -8.43 -26.89 -28.85
C ASP A 69 -7.42 -25.77 -29.08
N ASN A 70 -7.51 -25.16 -30.27
CA ASN A 70 -6.72 -23.99 -30.64
C ASN A 70 -7.35 -22.75 -30.02
N TYR A 71 -6.77 -22.25 -28.94
CA TYR A 71 -7.24 -21.02 -28.30
C TYR A 71 -6.58 -19.80 -28.95
N THR A 72 -7.39 -18.92 -29.54
CA THR A 72 -6.90 -17.65 -30.09
C THR A 72 -7.09 -16.52 -29.09
N ALA A 73 -6.00 -15.86 -28.68
CA ALA A 73 -6.05 -14.67 -27.86
C ALA A 73 -5.65 -13.43 -28.68
N THR A 74 -6.36 -12.31 -28.46
CA THR A 74 -6.00 -11.03 -29.09
C THR A 74 -5.15 -10.23 -28.12
N LEU A 75 -3.90 -9.95 -28.48
CA LEU A 75 -3.01 -9.18 -27.62
C LEU A 75 -3.37 -7.68 -27.59
N PRO A 76 -3.12 -6.98 -26.47
CA PRO A 76 -3.16 -5.53 -26.47
C PRO A 76 -2.10 -4.97 -27.42
N THR A 77 -2.44 -3.90 -28.15
CA THR A 77 -1.60 -3.31 -29.22
C THR A 77 -0.22 -2.82 -28.77
N SER A 78 -0.06 -2.60 -27.47
CA SER A 78 1.19 -2.17 -26.83
C SER A 78 2.14 -3.32 -26.49
N TRP A 79 1.72 -4.57 -26.65
CA TRP A 79 2.49 -5.75 -26.33
C TRP A 79 2.93 -6.48 -27.59
N SER A 80 4.13 -7.05 -27.51
CA SER A 80 4.69 -7.96 -28.52
C SER A 80 4.86 -9.34 -27.91
N VAL A 81 4.88 -10.38 -28.75
CA VAL A 81 5.18 -11.75 -28.34
C VAL A 81 6.44 -12.24 -29.02
N SER A 82 7.19 -13.08 -28.32
CA SER A 82 8.28 -13.86 -28.87
C SER A 82 8.31 -15.22 -28.22
N GLU A 83 8.73 -16.24 -28.95
CA GLU A 83 9.00 -17.56 -28.40
C GLU A 83 10.41 -17.59 -27.82
N LEU A 84 10.53 -18.11 -26.61
CA LEU A 84 11.81 -18.44 -25.97
C LEU A 84 11.97 -19.95 -25.98
N PHE A 85 13.18 -20.39 -26.31
CA PHE A 85 13.60 -21.78 -26.26
C PHE A 85 14.64 -21.97 -25.15
N PRO A 86 14.26 -21.89 -23.85
CA PRO A 86 15.14 -22.34 -22.79
C PRO A 86 15.43 -23.84 -22.94
N GLN A 87 16.51 -24.29 -22.29
CA GLN A 87 16.95 -25.70 -22.30
C GLN A 87 15.87 -26.70 -21.81
N THR A 88 14.78 -26.22 -21.22
CA THR A 88 13.75 -27.03 -20.53
C THR A 88 12.34 -26.92 -21.13
N GLY A 89 12.12 -26.24 -22.27
CA GLY A 89 10.80 -26.21 -22.92
C GLY A 89 10.51 -24.95 -23.73
N HIS A 90 9.28 -24.85 -24.26
CA HIS A 90 8.79 -23.67 -24.99
C HIS A 90 8.17 -22.67 -24.01
N ASN A 91 8.70 -21.45 -23.96
CA ASN A 91 8.16 -20.37 -23.13
C ASN A 91 7.73 -19.20 -24.01
N LEU A 92 6.54 -18.65 -23.78
CA LEU A 92 6.11 -17.42 -24.47
C LEU A 92 6.57 -16.20 -23.67
N LEU A 93 7.18 -15.23 -24.35
CA LEU A 93 7.57 -13.95 -23.80
C LEU A 93 6.66 -12.85 -24.35
N PHE A 94 5.91 -12.21 -23.48
CA PHE A 94 5.16 -11.00 -23.77
C PHE A 94 6.00 -9.79 -23.34
N SER A 95 6.25 -8.84 -24.23
CA SER A 95 7.10 -7.68 -23.98
C SER A 95 6.37 -6.36 -24.24
N TYR A 96 6.43 -5.46 -23.26
CA TYR A 96 5.93 -4.09 -23.33
C TYR A 96 7.12 -3.12 -23.36
N ALA A 97 7.30 -2.49 -24.52
CA ALA A 97 8.37 -1.54 -24.76
C ALA A 97 7.92 -0.10 -24.51
N VAL A 98 8.82 0.69 -23.93
CA VAL A 98 8.66 2.14 -23.76
C VAL A 98 9.87 2.86 -24.36
N THR A 99 9.69 4.13 -24.71
CA THR A 99 10.79 4.98 -25.14
C THR A 99 11.44 5.66 -23.94
N LEU A 100 12.76 5.56 -23.84
CA LEU A 100 13.56 6.27 -22.85
C LEU A 100 14.42 7.32 -23.55
N THR A 101 14.30 8.58 -23.15
CA THR A 101 15.18 9.65 -23.63
C THR A 101 16.34 9.84 -22.66
N LYS A 102 17.57 9.55 -23.11
CA LYS A 102 18.81 9.75 -22.34
C LYS A 102 19.75 10.63 -23.15
N LYS A 103 20.13 11.79 -22.60
CA LYS A 103 21.01 12.77 -23.26
C LYS A 103 20.52 13.19 -24.67
N GLY A 104 19.21 13.34 -24.85
CA GLY A 104 18.60 13.72 -26.13
C GLY A 104 18.41 12.58 -27.14
N ILE A 105 18.93 11.38 -26.85
CA ILE A 105 18.72 10.18 -27.68
C ILE A 105 17.55 9.39 -27.12
N THR A 106 16.58 9.09 -27.98
CA THR A 106 15.42 8.26 -27.62
C THR A 106 15.66 6.82 -28.05
N VAL A 107 15.66 5.90 -27.08
CA VAL A 107 15.92 4.47 -27.29
C VAL A 107 14.72 3.66 -26.82
N PRO A 108 14.23 2.69 -27.61
CA PRO A 108 13.19 1.77 -27.16
C PRO A 108 13.79 0.75 -26.19
N ILE A 109 13.09 0.50 -25.08
CA ILE A 109 13.50 -0.45 -24.05
C ILE A 109 12.31 -1.28 -23.57
N THR A 110 12.53 -2.55 -23.26
CA THR A 110 11.51 -3.39 -22.62
C THR A 110 11.37 -2.98 -21.15
N GLN A 111 10.27 -2.31 -20.80
CA GLN A 111 10.00 -1.92 -19.42
C GLN A 111 9.40 -3.06 -18.62
N LYS A 112 8.44 -3.77 -19.22
CA LYS A 112 7.73 -4.86 -18.58
C LYS A 112 7.74 -6.06 -19.50
N SER A 113 7.88 -7.24 -18.93
CA SER A 113 7.66 -8.47 -19.65
C SER A 113 6.96 -9.51 -18.77
N VAL A 114 6.27 -10.43 -19.42
CA VAL A 114 5.60 -11.55 -18.78
C VAL A 114 6.03 -12.81 -19.52
N THR A 115 6.48 -13.83 -18.81
CA THR A 115 6.72 -15.15 -19.42
C THR A 115 5.60 -16.10 -19.02
N LEU A 116 5.15 -16.91 -19.97
CA LEU A 116 4.23 -18.02 -19.77
C LEU A 116 5.00 -19.31 -20.07
N ASP A 117 5.06 -20.20 -19.09
CA ASP A 117 5.67 -21.52 -19.26
C ASP A 117 4.63 -22.57 -19.70
N THR A 118 5.11 -23.80 -19.93
CA THR A 118 4.28 -24.96 -20.29
C THR A 118 3.31 -25.38 -19.19
N GLU A 119 3.58 -25.02 -17.93
CA GLU A 119 2.72 -25.27 -16.77
C GLU A 119 1.71 -24.14 -16.54
N ARG A 120 1.57 -23.23 -17.51
CA ARG A 120 0.70 -22.05 -17.47
C ARG A 120 1.05 -21.06 -16.34
N LYS A 121 2.27 -21.10 -15.81
CA LYS A 121 2.73 -20.14 -14.78
C LYS A 121 3.16 -18.84 -15.44
N LEU A 122 2.72 -17.74 -14.85
CA LEU A 122 3.05 -16.38 -15.24
C LEU A 122 4.16 -15.84 -14.35
N CYS A 123 5.28 -15.46 -14.96
CA CYS A 123 6.34 -14.72 -14.28
C CYS A 123 6.42 -13.30 -14.83
N TYR A 124 6.45 -12.32 -13.93
CA TYR A 124 6.44 -10.90 -14.28
C TYR A 124 7.83 -10.31 -14.09
N TYR A 125 8.26 -9.50 -15.03
CA TYR A 125 9.56 -8.85 -14.99
C TYR A 125 9.43 -7.35 -15.27
N ILE A 126 10.24 -6.57 -14.57
CA ILE A 126 10.37 -5.13 -14.76
C ILE A 126 11.84 -4.82 -14.97
N TYR A 127 12.18 -4.26 -16.15
CA TYR A 127 13.57 -4.09 -16.57
C TYR A 127 14.37 -5.36 -16.28
N GLY A 128 13.84 -6.51 -16.72
CA GLY A 128 14.40 -7.85 -16.57
C GLY A 128 14.69 -8.35 -15.15
N HIS A 129 14.19 -7.68 -14.11
CA HIS A 129 14.16 -8.21 -12.75
C HIS A 129 12.82 -8.85 -12.44
N LEU A 130 12.84 -10.02 -11.80
CA LEU A 130 11.64 -10.75 -11.39
C LEU A 130 10.87 -9.93 -10.33
N VAL A 131 9.57 -9.79 -10.56
CA VAL A 131 8.64 -9.12 -9.65
C VAL A 131 8.12 -10.14 -8.65
N ASN A 132 8.17 -9.80 -7.36
CA ASN A 132 7.47 -10.59 -6.36
C ASN A 132 5.96 -10.33 -6.50
N VAL A 133 5.23 -11.38 -6.87
CA VAL A 133 3.78 -11.35 -7.05
C VAL A 133 3.03 -11.42 -5.71
N ASP A 134 3.69 -11.86 -4.63
CA ASP A 134 3.09 -12.01 -3.31
C ASP A 134 2.57 -10.66 -2.77
N GLY A 135 1.28 -10.59 -2.47
CA GLY A 135 0.62 -9.37 -2.00
C GLY A 135 0.32 -8.35 -3.11
N THR A 136 0.43 -8.75 -4.37
CA THR A 136 -0.08 -8.00 -5.53
C THR A 136 -1.32 -8.67 -6.09
N ASP A 137 -2.14 -7.91 -6.82
CA ASP A 137 -3.32 -8.46 -7.51
C ASP A 137 -2.94 -9.17 -8.82
N LEU A 138 -1.71 -9.63 -9.03
CA LEU A 138 -1.30 -10.30 -10.27
C LEU A 138 -1.51 -11.81 -10.17
N ASP A 139 -1.99 -12.40 -11.26
CA ASP A 139 -2.30 -13.83 -11.36
C ASP A 139 -1.01 -14.64 -11.57
N LYS A 140 -0.82 -15.73 -10.81
CA LYS A 140 0.37 -16.58 -10.93
C LYS A 140 0.22 -17.69 -11.98
N ILE A 141 -1.02 -18.08 -12.26
CA ILE A 141 -1.38 -19.17 -13.15
C ILE A 141 -2.40 -18.64 -14.15
N LEU A 142 -2.25 -18.99 -15.42
CA LEU A 142 -3.18 -18.66 -16.47
C LEU A 142 -4.23 -19.78 -16.60
N ASP A 143 -5.40 -19.57 -15.99
CA ASP A 143 -6.49 -20.54 -16.05
C ASP A 143 -7.14 -20.59 -17.44
N ASN A 144 -7.39 -19.42 -18.02
CA ASN A 144 -8.07 -19.26 -19.30
C ASN A 144 -7.32 -18.26 -20.19
N THR A 145 -7.04 -18.66 -21.43
CA THR A 145 -6.36 -17.84 -22.45
C THR A 145 -7.07 -16.52 -22.73
N THR A 146 -8.40 -16.45 -22.56
CA THR A 146 -9.18 -15.21 -22.67
C THR A 146 -8.86 -14.17 -21.60
N MET A 147 -8.27 -14.56 -20.47
CA MET A 147 -7.83 -13.65 -19.41
C MET A 147 -6.47 -13.02 -19.70
N LEU A 148 -5.67 -13.59 -20.61
CA LEU A 148 -4.33 -13.09 -20.90
C LEU A 148 -4.31 -11.59 -21.27
N PRO A 149 -5.19 -11.07 -22.15
CA PRO A 149 -5.18 -9.65 -22.49
C PRO A 149 -5.50 -8.75 -21.30
N SER A 150 -6.43 -9.15 -20.42
CA SER A 150 -6.78 -8.36 -19.23
C SER A 150 -5.66 -8.36 -18.19
N ILE A 151 -4.95 -9.49 -18.04
CA ILE A 151 -3.75 -9.60 -17.20
C ILE A 151 -2.65 -8.66 -17.69
N LEU A 152 -2.35 -8.67 -19.00
CA LEU A 152 -1.33 -7.81 -19.60
C LEU A 152 -1.68 -6.32 -19.46
N ILE A 153 -2.94 -5.95 -19.69
CA ILE A 153 -3.44 -4.58 -19.51
C ILE A 153 -3.32 -4.16 -18.04
N LYS A 154 -3.72 -5.03 -17.09
CA LYS A 154 -3.61 -4.77 -15.66
C LYS A 154 -2.16 -4.50 -15.28
N PHE A 155 -1.24 -5.38 -15.68
CA PHE A 155 0.18 -5.22 -15.40
C PHE A 155 0.77 -3.97 -16.07
N GLN A 156 0.36 -3.63 -17.29
CA GLN A 156 0.76 -2.41 -17.99
C GLN A 156 0.43 -1.13 -17.18
N HIS A 157 -0.74 -1.08 -16.55
CA HIS A 157 -1.17 0.09 -15.76
C HIS A 157 -0.57 0.16 -14.35
N MET A 158 0.06 -0.91 -13.87
CA MET A 158 0.72 -0.87 -12.56
C MET A 158 1.94 0.07 -12.58
N ASN A 159 2.06 0.89 -11.53
CA ASN A 159 3.16 1.85 -11.41
C ASN A 159 4.48 1.15 -11.09
N VAL A 160 5.52 1.49 -11.87
CA VAL A 160 6.88 1.01 -11.67
C VAL A 160 7.62 1.93 -10.70
N CYS A 161 8.32 1.35 -9.74
CA CYS A 161 9.20 2.06 -8.81
C CYS A 161 10.33 2.75 -9.60
N SER A 162 10.51 4.05 -9.38
CA SER A 162 11.60 4.83 -9.99
C SER A 162 12.95 4.69 -9.26
N GLY A 163 13.06 3.73 -8.33
CA GLY A 163 14.27 3.47 -7.57
C GLY A 163 14.66 4.60 -6.61
N ILE A 164 15.94 4.63 -6.26
CA ILE A 164 16.54 5.60 -5.35
C ILE A 164 16.64 6.97 -6.05
N GLY A 165 16.74 7.02 -7.38
CA GLY A 165 16.85 8.24 -8.18
C GLY A 165 18.26 8.85 -8.16
N ASP A 166 18.35 10.15 -8.43
CA ASP A 166 19.63 10.87 -8.43
C ASP A 166 20.15 11.02 -6.99
N VAL A 167 21.25 10.33 -6.69
CA VAL A 167 21.99 10.32 -5.42
C VAL A 167 23.46 10.01 -5.70
N SER A 168 24.36 10.45 -4.82
CA SER A 168 25.77 10.08 -4.93
C SER A 168 25.96 8.57 -4.72
N VAL A 169 26.50 7.91 -5.76
CA VAL A 169 26.75 6.46 -5.78
C VAL A 169 27.72 6.03 -4.67
N HIS A 170 28.61 6.92 -4.22
CA HIS A 170 29.58 6.69 -3.16
C HIS A 170 28.95 6.30 -1.80
N PHE A 171 27.68 6.62 -1.58
CA PHE A 171 26.97 6.30 -0.34
C PHE A 171 26.11 5.03 -0.41
N ILE A 172 26.07 4.40 -1.58
CA ILE A 172 25.39 3.14 -1.80
C ILE A 172 26.33 2.02 -1.35
N GLN A 173 25.86 1.19 -0.42
CA GLN A 173 26.59 -0.01 -0.02
C GLN A 173 26.30 -1.11 -1.03
N ALA A 174 27.30 -1.89 -1.41
CA ALA A 174 27.19 -2.94 -2.43
C ALA A 174 26.01 -3.89 -2.18
N ASP A 175 25.81 -4.32 -0.94
CA ASP A 175 24.75 -5.28 -0.59
C ASP A 175 23.37 -4.64 -0.37
N SER A 176 23.30 -3.30 -0.35
CA SER A 176 22.05 -2.58 -0.04
C SER A 176 21.21 -2.25 -1.27
N ALA A 177 21.79 -2.39 -2.47
CA ALA A 177 21.19 -1.91 -3.70
C ALA A 177 21.63 -2.72 -4.92
N PHE A 178 20.78 -2.76 -5.94
CA PHE A 178 21.11 -3.27 -7.26
C PHE A 178 20.88 -2.19 -8.31
N LYS A 179 21.50 -2.38 -9.48
CA LYS A 179 21.32 -1.52 -10.66
C LYS A 179 20.52 -2.29 -11.70
N ASN A 180 19.49 -1.68 -12.27
CA ASN A 180 18.72 -2.29 -13.35
C ASN A 180 19.34 -2.04 -14.74
N TYR A 181 18.79 -2.64 -15.81
CA TYR A 181 19.30 -2.48 -17.19
C TYR A 181 19.25 -1.05 -17.74
N ILE A 182 18.53 -0.12 -17.09
CA ILE A 182 18.50 1.30 -17.47
C ILE A 182 19.39 2.17 -16.58
N ASP A 183 20.37 1.56 -15.89
CA ASP A 183 21.32 2.19 -15.00
C ASP A 183 20.71 2.88 -13.76
N GLN A 184 19.48 2.54 -13.37
CA GLN A 184 18.86 3.09 -12.17
C GLN A 184 19.13 2.21 -10.95
N TRP A 185 19.49 2.85 -9.85
CA TRP A 185 19.72 2.19 -8.57
C TRP A 185 18.41 1.94 -7.81
N HIS A 186 18.26 0.74 -7.27
CA HIS A 186 17.15 0.29 -6.45
C HIS A 186 17.67 -0.35 -5.17
N HIS A 187 16.88 -0.37 -4.12
CA HIS A 187 17.18 -1.16 -2.92
C HIS A 187 17.14 -2.67 -3.27
N HIS A 188 17.93 -3.53 -2.61
CA HIS A 188 17.95 -4.98 -2.90
C HIS A 188 16.57 -5.64 -2.78
N GLU A 189 15.82 -5.33 -1.72
CA GLU A 189 14.40 -5.70 -1.55
C GLU A 189 13.42 -4.70 -2.22
N CYS A 190 13.73 -4.13 -3.38
CA CYS A 190 12.78 -3.28 -4.09
C CYS A 190 11.60 -4.13 -4.60
N SER A 191 10.38 -3.72 -4.28
CA SER A 191 9.17 -4.40 -4.79
C SER A 191 8.96 -4.26 -6.30
N LEU A 192 9.73 -3.37 -6.98
CA LEU A 192 9.62 -2.98 -8.40
C LEU A 192 8.28 -2.36 -8.81
N LEU A 193 7.18 -2.82 -8.24
CA LEU A 193 5.85 -2.23 -8.31
C LEU A 193 5.58 -1.40 -7.06
N SER A 194 4.89 -0.27 -7.22
CA SER A 194 4.54 0.60 -6.11
C SER A 194 3.35 1.47 -6.45
N LYS A 195 2.38 1.62 -5.53
CA LYS A 195 1.26 2.57 -5.69
C LYS A 195 1.72 4.02 -5.85
N ARG A 196 2.90 4.35 -5.30
CA ARG A 196 3.57 5.65 -5.41
C ARG A 196 4.72 5.58 -6.41
N LYS A 197 5.29 6.73 -6.78
CA LYS A 197 6.49 6.84 -7.62
C LYS A 197 7.70 6.01 -7.12
N ARG A 198 7.79 5.70 -5.82
CA ARG A 198 8.85 4.87 -5.20
C ARG A 198 8.26 3.99 -4.11
N CYS A 199 8.81 2.78 -3.97
CA CYS A 199 8.48 1.88 -2.85
C CYS A 199 9.13 2.36 -1.55
N ASP A 200 8.62 1.89 -0.40
CA ASP A 200 9.08 2.32 0.92
C ASP A 200 10.56 1.99 1.19
N ARG A 201 11.05 0.87 0.64
CA ARG A 201 12.46 0.45 0.77
C ARG A 201 13.39 1.45 0.05
N CYS A 202 13.10 1.77 -1.21
CA CYS A 202 13.83 2.79 -1.97
C CYS A 202 13.74 4.18 -1.34
N ILE A 203 12.58 4.56 -0.76
CA ILE A 203 12.43 5.83 -0.04
C ILE A 203 13.35 5.88 1.19
N LYS A 204 13.37 4.82 2.00
CA LYS A 204 14.23 4.73 3.20
C LYS A 204 15.70 4.80 2.83
N LEU A 205 16.13 4.05 1.81
CA LEU A 205 17.52 4.06 1.36
C LEU A 205 17.93 5.43 0.81
N ARG A 206 17.11 6.05 -0.04
CA ARG A 206 17.35 7.42 -0.54
C ARG A 206 17.52 8.40 0.62
N LYS A 207 16.64 8.35 1.62
CA LYS A 207 16.72 9.22 2.80
C LYS A 207 18.03 9.02 3.56
N ASN A 208 18.46 7.77 3.76
CA ASN A 208 19.72 7.47 4.43
C ASN A 208 20.92 8.02 3.65
N ILE A 209 20.94 7.86 2.33
CA ILE A 209 22.01 8.38 1.45
C ILE A 209 22.06 9.90 1.51
N LEU A 210 20.93 10.58 1.31
CA LEU A 210 20.87 12.05 1.37
C LEU A 210 21.28 12.58 2.75
N GLN A 211 20.94 11.88 3.83
CA GLN A 211 21.40 12.24 5.17
C GLN A 211 22.90 12.04 5.36
N LYS A 212 23.50 10.97 4.81
CA LYS A 212 24.95 10.77 4.84
C LYS A 212 25.66 11.89 4.07
N GLU A 213 25.15 12.23 2.88
CA GLU A 213 25.68 13.32 2.06
C GLU A 213 25.60 14.66 2.79
N LEU A 214 24.46 14.98 3.40
CA LEU A 214 24.29 16.20 4.19
C LEU A 214 25.24 16.28 5.39
N ARG A 215 25.48 15.16 6.09
CA ARG A 215 26.42 15.12 7.23
C ARG A 215 27.87 15.34 6.81
N LEU A 216 28.23 14.96 5.58
CA LEU A 216 29.58 15.18 5.06
C LEU A 216 29.76 16.59 4.53
N LYS A 217 28.73 17.18 3.90
CA LYS A 217 28.76 18.58 3.44
C LYS A 217 28.74 19.56 4.62
N ASN A 218 27.98 19.23 5.65
CA ASN A 218 27.90 20.00 6.89
C ASN A 218 28.46 19.14 8.02
N PRO A 219 29.78 19.07 8.19
CA PRO A 219 30.38 18.51 9.38
C PRO A 219 30.08 19.47 10.53
N SER A 220 28.83 19.53 10.97
CA SER A 220 28.52 20.03 12.29
C SER A 220 29.38 19.20 13.22
N SER A 221 30.24 19.83 14.01
CA SER A 221 30.94 19.22 15.14
C SER A 221 29.91 18.79 16.18
N ILE A 222 29.00 17.89 15.82
CA ILE A 222 28.25 17.10 16.77
C ILE A 222 29.31 16.14 17.27
N ASN A 223 30.10 16.63 18.23
CA ASN A 223 30.86 15.82 19.14
C ASN A 223 29.82 14.96 19.85
N ARG A 224 29.41 13.86 19.21
CA ARG A 224 28.72 12.80 19.91
C ARG A 224 29.70 12.41 20.99
N ILE A 225 29.36 12.73 22.23
CA ILE A 225 30.09 12.31 23.40
C ILE A 225 30.01 10.78 23.42
N CYS A 226 30.95 10.13 22.72
CA CYS A 226 31.07 8.68 22.62
C CYS A 226 31.75 8.10 23.86
N GLY A 227 32.51 8.93 24.58
CA GLY A 227 33.08 8.64 25.89
C GLY A 227 33.51 9.97 26.51
N LEU A 228 33.31 10.10 27.82
CA LEU A 228 33.91 11.18 28.60
C LEU A 228 35.18 10.61 29.20
N SER A 229 36.30 11.32 29.10
CA SER A 229 37.57 10.87 29.69
C SER A 229 37.48 10.72 31.21
N ASN A 230 36.50 11.38 31.83
CA ASN A 230 36.23 11.31 33.27
C ASN A 230 35.19 10.19 33.59
N PRO A 231 35.56 9.18 34.39
CA PRO A 231 34.65 8.09 34.75
C PRO A 231 33.41 8.55 35.54
N LEU A 232 33.49 9.69 36.26
CA LEU A 232 32.33 10.25 36.96
C LEU A 232 31.30 10.83 35.98
N ASP A 233 31.77 11.51 34.93
CA ASP A 233 30.88 12.13 33.97
C ASP A 233 30.29 11.08 33.00
N GLU A 234 31.02 9.99 32.74
CA GLU A 234 30.48 8.82 32.04
C GLU A 234 29.32 8.17 32.81
N LYS A 235 29.44 7.98 34.13
CA LYS A 235 28.35 7.48 34.98
C LYS A 235 27.14 8.42 34.97
N LYS A 236 27.34 9.75 35.03
CA LYS A 236 26.25 10.74 34.91
C LYS A 236 25.56 10.64 33.55
N LEU A 237 26.31 10.55 32.47
CA LEU A 237 25.79 10.41 31.10
C LEU A 237 24.96 9.12 30.96
N GLN A 238 25.45 8.01 31.54
CA GLN A 238 24.72 6.74 31.55
C GLN A 238 23.41 6.85 32.33
N ALA A 239 23.42 7.50 33.49
CA ALA A 239 22.20 7.75 34.28
C ALA A 239 21.18 8.60 33.49
N ILE A 240 21.62 9.64 32.79
CA ILE A 240 20.75 10.47 31.92
C ILE A 240 20.16 9.63 30.78
N ARG A 241 20.98 8.81 30.10
CA ARG A 241 20.51 7.92 29.02
C ARG A 241 19.46 6.93 29.52
N ILE A 242 19.67 6.34 30.69
CA ILE A 242 18.71 5.41 31.34
C ILE A 242 17.41 6.16 31.67
N LYS A 243 17.49 7.35 32.27
CA LYS A 243 16.34 8.19 32.60
C LYS A 243 15.52 8.55 31.34
N MET A 244 16.18 9.04 30.30
CA MET A 244 15.51 9.37 29.02
C MET A 244 14.82 8.15 28.39
N ASN A 245 15.46 6.98 28.43
CA ASN A 245 14.87 5.76 27.92
C ASN A 245 13.64 5.34 28.73
N ARG A 246 13.67 5.51 30.05
CA ARG A 246 12.52 5.26 30.92
C ARG A 246 11.36 6.19 30.59
N GLU A 247 11.60 7.50 30.53
CA GLU A 247 10.59 8.51 30.18
C GLU A 247 9.98 8.24 28.80
N ARG A 248 10.81 7.87 27.82
CA ARG A 248 10.34 7.50 26.47
C ARG A 248 9.43 6.27 26.50
N ARG A 249 9.79 5.25 27.28
CA ARG A 249 8.97 4.03 27.45
C ARG A 249 7.64 4.35 28.14
N GLU A 250 7.65 5.18 29.18
CA GLU A 250 6.43 5.63 29.87
C GLU A 250 5.51 6.42 28.93
N LYS A 251 6.06 7.35 28.15
CA LYS A 251 5.31 8.08 27.11
C LYS A 251 4.70 7.15 26.07
N ASN A 252 5.48 6.18 25.58
CA ASN A 252 4.98 5.22 24.59
C ASN A 252 3.87 4.33 25.16
N ARG A 253 3.99 3.89 26.41
CA ARG A 253 2.93 3.14 27.11
C ARG A 253 1.66 3.98 27.30
N ALA A 254 1.80 5.23 27.73
CA ALA A 254 0.67 6.14 27.88
C ALA A 254 -0.03 6.39 26.53
N LYS A 255 0.75 6.59 25.46
CA LYS A 255 0.22 6.75 24.09
C LYS A 255 -0.54 5.50 23.64
N PHE A 256 0.00 4.32 23.88
CA PHE A 256 -0.66 3.05 23.55
C PHE A 256 -1.97 2.84 24.34
N ARG A 257 -1.98 3.16 25.65
CA ARG A 257 -3.22 3.11 26.44
C ARG A 257 -4.26 4.10 25.91
N SER A 258 -3.83 5.30 25.53
CA SER A 258 -4.72 6.31 24.94
C SER A 258 -5.31 5.84 23.62
N THR A 259 -4.55 5.16 22.76
CA THR A 259 -5.09 4.60 21.52
C THR A 259 -6.09 3.49 21.80
N LEU A 260 -5.78 2.57 22.71
CA LEU A 260 -6.70 1.48 23.08
C LEU A 260 -8.02 2.01 23.68
N LEU A 261 -7.94 3.01 24.56
CA LEU A 261 -9.13 3.65 25.13
C LEU A 261 -9.98 4.34 24.06
N LYS A 262 -9.35 5.02 23.09
CA LYS A 262 -10.08 5.64 21.96
C LYS A 262 -10.77 4.60 21.09
N GLU A 263 -10.10 3.48 20.81
CA GLU A 263 -10.68 2.38 20.03
C GLU A 263 -11.85 1.73 20.78
N SER A 264 -11.70 1.47 22.08
CA SER A 264 -12.78 0.95 22.93
C SER A 264 -13.96 1.90 23.02
N LEU A 265 -13.71 3.21 23.15
CA LEU A 265 -14.76 4.22 23.21
C LEU A 265 -15.52 4.26 21.88
N LYS A 266 -14.80 4.26 20.75
CA LYS A 266 -15.40 4.20 19.42
C LYS A 266 -16.24 2.94 19.21
N ALA A 267 -15.74 1.78 19.63
CA ALA A 267 -16.51 0.53 19.55
C ALA A 267 -17.81 0.59 20.36
N LYS A 268 -17.79 1.25 21.53
CA LYS A 268 -18.99 1.48 22.34
C LYS A 268 -19.92 2.53 21.73
N GLU A 269 -19.40 3.58 21.11
CA GLU A 269 -20.21 4.53 20.33
C GLU A 269 -20.90 3.83 19.16
N ASP A 270 -20.19 2.97 18.43
CA ASP A 270 -20.75 2.19 17.32
C ASP A 270 -21.80 1.17 17.83
N GLU A 271 -21.57 0.52 18.98
CA GLU A 271 -22.55 -0.36 19.63
C GLU A 271 -23.84 0.41 19.97
N ILE A 272 -23.71 1.59 20.59
CA ILE A 272 -24.86 2.44 20.94
C ILE A 272 -25.60 2.94 19.69
N ALA A 273 -24.87 3.37 18.66
CA ALA A 273 -25.47 3.81 17.39
C ALA A 273 -26.24 2.68 16.68
N ASN A 274 -25.83 1.42 16.88
CA ASN A 274 -26.50 0.26 16.32
C ASN A 274 -27.71 -0.22 17.13
N ILE A 275 -27.87 0.22 18.39
CA ILE A 275 -29.10 -0.02 19.16
C ILE A 275 -30.20 0.88 18.57
N LYS A 276 -31.01 0.31 17.68
CA LYS A 276 -32.23 0.97 17.18
C LYS A 276 -33.32 0.93 18.25
N ASP A 277 -34.28 1.85 18.19
CA ASP A 277 -35.42 1.94 19.14
C ASP A 277 -36.17 0.62 19.32
N LEU A 278 -36.25 -0.19 18.24
CA LEU A 278 -36.88 -1.50 18.25
C LEU A 278 -36.19 -2.47 19.23
N THR A 279 -34.87 -2.41 19.37
CA THR A 279 -34.06 -3.29 20.22
C THR A 279 -34.14 -2.87 21.70
N LEU A 280 -34.28 -1.57 21.96
CA LEU A 280 -34.50 -1.04 23.30
C LEU A 280 -35.87 -1.48 23.84
N ASP A 281 -36.90 -1.40 23.01
CA ASP A 281 -38.25 -1.80 23.38
C ASP A 281 -38.35 -3.29 23.73
N THR A 282 -37.67 -4.16 22.97
CA THR A 282 -37.59 -5.60 23.25
C THR A 282 -36.90 -5.86 24.59
N ARG A 283 -35.73 -5.24 24.84
CA ARG A 283 -34.99 -5.43 26.10
C ARG A 283 -35.73 -4.88 27.33
N CYS A 284 -36.40 -3.74 27.20
CA CYS A 284 -37.21 -3.18 28.28
C CYS A 284 -38.43 -4.07 28.60
N SER A 285 -39.01 -4.72 27.58
CA SER A 285 -40.10 -5.69 27.78
C SER A 285 -39.60 -6.98 28.42
N GLU A 286 -38.42 -7.49 28.04
CA GLU A 286 -37.79 -8.68 28.67
C GLU A 286 -37.48 -8.46 30.16
N LEU A 287 -37.09 -7.24 30.54
CA LEU A 287 -36.73 -6.87 31.91
C LEU A 287 -37.91 -6.32 32.74
N ASN A 288 -39.15 -6.34 32.20
CA ASN A 288 -40.36 -5.80 32.86
C ASN A 288 -40.18 -4.36 33.39
N VAL A 289 -39.51 -3.50 32.60
CA VAL A 289 -39.26 -2.11 33.00
C VAL A 289 -40.56 -1.31 32.96
N PRO A 290 -40.93 -0.59 34.05
CA PRO A 290 -42.11 0.27 34.08
C PRO A 290 -42.14 1.31 32.94
N ALA A 291 -43.33 1.59 32.41
CA ALA A 291 -43.51 2.46 31.25
C ALA A 291 -42.86 3.85 31.42
N ALA A 292 -42.92 4.44 32.62
CA ALA A 292 -42.31 5.73 32.92
C ALA A 292 -40.77 5.71 32.77
N GLN A 293 -40.10 4.64 33.23
CA GLN A 293 -38.66 4.48 33.11
C GLN A 293 -38.25 4.23 31.65
N LYS A 294 -39.06 3.46 30.92
CA LYS A 294 -38.87 3.20 29.49
C LYS A 294 -38.93 4.49 28.66
N THR A 295 -39.89 5.37 28.94
CA THR A 295 -39.98 6.69 28.30
C THR A 295 -38.77 7.56 28.61
N ALA A 296 -38.35 7.61 29.89
CA ALA A 296 -37.15 8.35 30.28
C ALA A 296 -35.88 7.83 29.58
N MET A 297 -35.72 6.51 29.43
CA MET A 297 -34.60 5.91 28.70
C MET A 297 -34.59 6.29 27.21
N LYS A 298 -35.76 6.33 26.56
CA LYS A 298 -35.89 6.79 25.16
C LYS A 298 -35.50 8.26 25.02
N GLU A 299 -35.93 9.10 25.94
CA GLU A 299 -35.56 10.52 25.93
C GLU A 299 -34.07 10.75 26.18
N ILE A 300 -33.45 9.98 27.10
CA ILE A 300 -31.99 9.99 27.33
C ILE A 300 -31.24 9.68 26.03
N ILE A 301 -31.63 8.61 25.34
CA ILE A 301 -30.96 8.17 24.11
C ILE A 301 -31.17 9.18 22.99
N ALA A 302 -32.38 9.70 22.83
CA ALA A 302 -32.72 10.71 21.85
C ALA A 302 -31.97 12.03 22.08
N ALA A 303 -31.81 12.44 23.35
CA ALA A 303 -31.03 13.62 23.71
C ALA A 303 -29.53 13.40 23.49
N ALA A 304 -28.98 12.26 23.93
CA ALA A 304 -27.56 11.92 23.77
C ALA A 304 -27.12 11.78 22.30
N SER A 305 -28.06 11.44 21.41
CA SER A 305 -27.82 11.29 19.97
C SER A 305 -27.77 12.64 19.22
N LYS A 306 -28.31 13.73 19.80
CA LYS A 306 -28.29 15.06 19.20
C LYS A 306 -26.98 15.78 19.51
N LYS A 307 -26.32 16.31 18.48
CA LYS A 307 -25.17 17.22 18.64
C LYS A 307 -25.66 18.65 18.49
N ASP A 308 -25.67 19.43 19.57
CA ASP A 308 -25.93 20.86 19.50
C ASP A 308 -24.80 21.57 18.73
N ALA A 309 -25.10 22.68 18.04
CA ALA A 309 -24.14 23.52 17.31
C ALA A 309 -23.04 24.08 18.23
N LYS A 310 -23.31 24.17 19.54
CA LYS A 310 -22.33 24.56 20.59
C LYS A 310 -21.55 23.36 21.17
N GLY A 311 -21.76 22.15 20.65
CA GLY A 311 -21.07 20.93 21.10
C GLY A 311 -21.58 20.36 22.44
N ARG A 312 -22.74 20.84 22.94
CA ARG A 312 -23.38 20.33 24.15
C ARG A 312 -24.17 19.05 23.82
N ARG A 313 -24.08 18.03 24.69
CA ARG A 313 -24.78 16.74 24.53
C ARG A 313 -26.22 16.74 25.03
N TYR A 314 -26.60 17.68 25.89
CA TYR A 314 -27.91 17.72 26.53
C TYR A 314 -28.50 19.12 26.40
N THR A 315 -29.81 19.20 26.16
CA THR A 315 -30.53 20.48 26.09
C THR A 315 -30.83 20.99 27.51
N GLU A 316 -31.06 22.29 27.65
CA GLU A 316 -31.35 22.91 28.96
C GLU A 316 -32.63 22.32 29.57
N GLU A 317 -33.61 21.97 28.74
CA GLU A 317 -34.85 21.32 29.15
C GLU A 317 -34.62 19.90 29.68
N TRP A 318 -33.67 19.15 29.10
CA TRP A 318 -33.39 17.79 29.55
C TRP A 318 -32.62 17.78 30.88
N ILE A 319 -31.69 18.73 31.08
CA ILE A 319 -31.03 18.93 32.37
C ILE A 319 -32.07 19.34 33.43
N MET A 320 -32.99 20.24 33.08
CA MET A 320 -34.07 20.66 33.96
C MET A 320 -34.97 19.49 34.36
N LEU A 321 -35.35 18.62 33.41
CA LEU A 321 -36.14 17.42 33.71
C LEU A 321 -35.37 16.45 34.63
N CYS A 322 -34.05 16.29 34.44
CA CYS A 322 -33.22 15.50 35.37
C CYS A 322 -33.20 16.08 36.78
N VAL A 323 -33.12 17.42 36.92
CA VAL A 323 -33.18 18.09 38.22
C VAL A 323 -34.54 17.88 38.87
N LEU A 324 -35.63 18.04 38.12
CA LEU A 324 -37.01 17.83 38.59
C LEU A 324 -37.27 16.40 39.08
N MET A 325 -36.71 15.39 38.39
CA MET A 325 -36.83 13.98 38.79
C MET A 325 -36.05 13.63 40.06
N ASN A 326 -35.09 14.46 40.50
CA ASN A 326 -34.31 14.22 41.72
C ASN A 326 -34.76 15.05 42.93
N ILE A 327 -35.72 15.95 42.76
CA ILE A 327 -36.30 16.70 43.87
C ILE A 327 -37.26 15.78 44.63
N ARG A 328 -36.85 15.34 45.82
CA ARG A 328 -37.63 14.44 46.68
C ARG A 328 -38.59 15.15 47.64
N SER A 329 -38.61 16.49 47.71
CA SER A 329 -39.54 17.22 48.58
C SER A 329 -40.12 18.50 47.96
N PRO A 330 -41.37 18.89 48.33
CA PRO A 330 -42.02 20.10 47.82
C PRO A 330 -41.26 21.40 48.14
N GLY A 331 -40.61 21.50 49.30
CA GLY A 331 -39.88 22.71 49.69
C GLY A 331 -38.68 23.06 48.81
N TYR A 332 -38.16 22.09 48.04
CA TYR A 332 -37.09 22.33 47.07
C TYR A 332 -37.62 22.97 45.78
N TYR A 333 -38.89 22.75 45.43
CA TYR A 333 -39.56 23.43 44.32
C TYR A 333 -39.76 24.91 44.63
N ASP A 334 -40.22 25.22 45.84
CA ASP A 334 -40.45 26.61 46.29
C ASP A 334 -39.14 27.41 46.32
N PHE A 335 -38.03 26.76 46.68
CA PHE A 335 -36.69 27.37 46.65
C PHE A 335 -36.24 27.77 45.23
N PHE A 336 -36.51 26.95 44.22
CA PHE A 336 -36.21 27.29 42.83
C PHE A 336 -37.17 28.34 42.25
N ALA A 337 -38.42 28.35 42.70
CA ALA A 337 -39.40 29.36 42.33
C ALA A 337 -39.05 30.75 42.90
N GLU A 338 -38.52 30.82 44.13
CA GLU A 338 -38.10 32.07 44.76
C GLU A 338 -36.74 32.60 44.26
N LYS A 339 -35.83 31.74 43.78
CA LYS A 339 -34.43 32.13 43.47
C LYS A 339 -33.95 31.66 42.08
N PRO A 340 -34.50 32.22 40.98
CA PRO A 340 -34.19 31.78 39.61
C PRO A 340 -32.71 31.95 39.22
N HIS A 341 -31.98 32.88 39.83
CA HIS A 341 -30.56 33.15 39.50
C HIS A 341 -29.59 32.06 40.01
N TYR A 342 -29.97 31.30 41.05
CA TYR A 342 -29.16 30.21 41.59
C TYR A 342 -29.28 28.92 40.75
N ALA A 343 -30.38 28.74 40.04
CA ALA A 343 -30.55 27.63 39.10
C ALA A 343 -29.48 27.68 38.01
N ALA A 344 -29.22 28.87 37.44
CA ALA A 344 -28.20 29.11 36.40
C ALA A 344 -26.78 28.64 36.80
N ALA A 345 -26.39 28.80 38.08
CA ALA A 345 -25.10 28.38 38.60
C ALA A 345 -25.00 26.87 38.84
N MET A 346 -26.11 26.22 39.23
CA MET A 346 -26.18 24.76 39.36
C MET A 346 -26.07 24.04 38.00
N TYR A 347 -26.55 24.64 36.89
CA TYR A 347 -26.48 24.02 35.55
C TYR A 347 -25.04 23.67 35.12
N THR A 348 -24.04 24.42 35.59
CA THR A 348 -22.63 24.14 35.30
C THR A 348 -22.03 23.04 36.17
N ASP A 349 -22.41 22.96 37.45
CA ASP A 349 -21.82 22.01 38.42
C ASP A 349 -22.54 20.65 38.46
N TYR A 350 -23.86 20.61 38.26
CA TYR A 350 -24.64 19.36 38.31
C TYR A 350 -24.29 18.38 37.19
N SER A 351 -23.85 18.89 36.03
CA SER A 351 -23.42 18.04 34.91
C SER A 351 -22.23 17.14 35.28
N GLN A 352 -21.41 17.54 36.25
CA GLN A 352 -20.25 16.77 36.73
C GLN A 352 -20.57 15.93 37.98
N LEU A 353 -21.44 16.43 38.88
CA LEU A 353 -21.78 15.76 40.14
C LEU A 353 -22.79 14.61 39.99
N PHE A 354 -23.74 14.71 39.05
CA PHE A 354 -24.79 13.69 38.86
C PHE A 354 -24.23 12.31 38.47
N PHE A 355 -23.13 12.29 37.72
CA PHE A 355 -22.45 11.05 37.32
C PHE A 355 -21.67 10.37 38.45
N ARG A 356 -21.23 11.13 39.46
CA ARG A 356 -20.50 10.55 40.60
C ARG A 356 -21.44 9.74 41.50
N HIS A 357 -22.67 10.19 41.66
CA HIS A 357 -23.65 9.57 42.55
C HIS A 357 -24.43 8.41 41.90
N GLN A 358 -24.66 8.43 40.58
CA GLN A 358 -25.24 7.25 39.89
C GLN A 358 -24.28 6.05 39.84
N HIS A 359 -22.96 6.26 39.81
CA HIS A 359 -21.99 5.17 39.89
C HIS A 359 -21.91 4.55 41.30
N GLU A 360 -22.33 5.26 42.35
CA GLU A 360 -22.37 4.75 43.74
C GLU A 360 -23.68 4.03 44.08
N MET A 361 -24.76 4.21 43.31
CA MET A 361 -26.03 3.49 43.51
C MET A 361 -26.16 2.20 42.68
N TRP A 362 -25.24 1.96 41.74
CA TRP A 362 -25.25 0.79 40.83
C TRP A 362 -24.03 -0.14 41.01
N VAL A 363 -23.26 0.06 42.08
CA VAL A 363 -22.33 -0.91 42.69
C VAL A 363 -22.91 -1.29 44.03
#